data_AF-A0A1V5H163-F1
#
_entry.id   AF-A0A1V5H163-F1
#
_cell.length_a   1.000
_cell.length_b   1.000
_cell.length_c   1.000
_cell.angle_alpha   90.00
_cell.angle_beta   90.00
_cell.angle_gamma   90.00
#
_symmetry.space_group_name_H-M   'P 1'
#
loop_
_entity.id
_entity.type
_entity.pdbx_description
1 polymer ?
#
loop_
_entity_poly.entity_id
_entity_poly.type
_entity_poly.pdbx_seq_one_letter_code
_entity_poly.pdbx_strand_id
1 'polypeptide(L)' 'MVKNGTTKHTFNDKEFTTKEIARLLVKKGLLKRSNLLGYYHSSAIVIYKGIEIKFFFNKASKRGTYNIY' A
#
# COMPACT_ATOMS: atom_id res chain seq x y z
N MET A 1 5.15 -12.57 -1.92
CA MET A 1 5.70 -11.33 -1.31
C MET A 1 6.29 -10.49 -2.43
N VAL A 2 5.61 -9.41 -2.83
CA VAL A 2 6.12 -8.55 -3.91
C VAL A 2 7.26 -7.70 -3.32
N LYS A 3 8.49 -7.89 -3.81
CA LYS A 3 9.61 -7.01 -3.44
C LYS A 3 9.26 -5.59 -3.88
N ASN A 4 9.55 -4.59 -3.05
CA ASN A 4 9.39 -3.17 -3.40
C ASN A 4 10.15 -2.86 -4.70
N GLY A 5 9.44 -2.95 -5.82
CA GLY A 5 9.99 -2.61 -7.13
C GLY A 5 10.04 -1.10 -7.31
N THR A 6 10.86 -0.66 -8.25
CA THR A 6 10.84 0.71 -8.79
C THR A 6 9.66 0.95 -9.75
N THR A 7 8.82 -0.07 -9.94
CA THR A 7 7.64 -0.02 -10.80
C THR A 7 6.67 1.04 -10.32
N LYS A 8 6.28 1.92 -11.25
CA LYS A 8 5.28 2.94 -11.02
C LYS A 8 3.90 2.40 -11.37
N HIS A 9 2.93 2.82 -10.58
CA HIS A 9 1.52 2.53 -10.75
C HIS A 9 0.74 3.85 -10.74
N THR A 10 -0.29 3.94 -11.55
CA THR A 10 -1.16 5.12 -11.57
C THR A 10 -2.12 5.03 -10.39
N PHE A 11 -2.07 6.04 -9.52
CA PHE A 11 -2.90 6.18 -8.34
C PHE A 11 -3.28 7.65 -8.18
N ASN A 12 -4.58 7.96 -8.15
CA ASN A 12 -5.09 9.33 -8.17
C ASN A 12 -4.52 10.17 -9.34
N ASP A 13 -4.60 9.64 -10.57
CA ASP A 13 -4.14 10.28 -11.81
C ASP A 13 -2.65 10.65 -11.87
N LYS A 14 -1.86 10.11 -10.93
CA LYS A 14 -0.41 10.32 -10.85
C LYS A 14 0.31 9.00 -10.69
N GLU A 15 1.53 8.96 -11.17
CA GLU A 15 2.37 7.77 -11.04
C GLU A 15 3.11 7.77 -9.71
N PHE A 16 2.96 6.67 -8.97
CA PHE A 16 3.64 6.45 -7.71
C PHE A 16 4.21 5.03 -7.64
N THR A 17 5.33 4.89 -6.94
CA THR A 17 5.81 3.59 -6.51
C THR A 17 4.94 3.05 -5.38
N THR A 18 4.95 1.73 -5.19
CA THR A 18 4.18 1.06 -4.13
C THR A 18 4.52 1.62 -2.73
N LYS A 19 5.78 2.00 -2.50
CA LYS A 19 6.24 2.61 -1.24
C LYS A 19 5.68 4.01 -1.03
N GLU A 20 5.57 4.81 -2.09
CA GLU A 20 4.99 6.15 -2.04
C GLU A 20 3.48 6.08 -1.79
N ILE A 21 2.78 5.15 -2.43
CA ILE A 21 1.36 4.89 -2.19
C ILE A 21 1.12 4.53 -0.72
N ALA A 22 1.92 3.61 -0.16
CA ALA A 22 1.81 3.26 1.26
C ALA A 22 2.03 4.46 2.19
N ARG A 23 2.97 5.35 1.88
CA ARG A 23 3.20 6.60 2.64
C ARG A 23 2.04 7.58 2.51
N LEU A 24 1.46 7.71 1.32
CA LEU A 24 0.28 8.56 1.10
C LEU A 24 -0.93 8.07 1.89
N LEU A 25 -1.17 6.76 1.92
CA LEU A 25 -2.26 6.16 2.71
C LEU A 25 -2.11 6.46 4.20
N VAL A 26 -0.88 6.41 4.73
CA VAL A 26 -0.62 6.79 6.14
C VAL A 26 -0.86 8.27 6.37
N LYS A 27 -0.34 9.14 5.50
CA LYS A 27 -0.55 10.60 5.61
C LYS A 27 -2.04 10.98 5.57
N LYS A 28 -2.83 10.24 4.79
CA LYS A 28 -4.31 10.39 4.74
C LYS A 28 -5.04 9.76 5.93
N GLY A 29 -4.33 9.15 6.89
CA GLY A 29 -4.95 8.49 8.05
C GLY A 29 -5.67 7.19 7.72
N LEU A 30 -5.45 6.59 6.54
CA LEU A 30 -6.15 5.39 6.06
C LEU A 30 -5.54 4.08 6.59
N LEU A 31 -4.60 4.17 7.52
CA LEU A 31 -3.99 3.00 8.16
C LEU A 31 -4.89 2.48 9.28
N LYS A 32 -5.46 1.29 9.09
CA LYS A 32 -6.30 0.61 10.07
C LYS A 32 -5.50 -0.40 10.87
N ARG A 33 -5.95 -0.74 12.09
CA ARG A 33 -5.39 -1.83 12.90
C ARG A 33 -6.43 -2.94 12.99
N SER A 34 -6.03 -4.16 12.65
CA SER A 34 -6.82 -5.35 12.91
C SER A 34 -6.53 -5.84 14.32
N ASN A 35 -7.55 -5.91 15.18
CA ASN A 35 -7.39 -6.44 16.54
C ASN A 35 -7.21 -7.97 16.54
N LEU A 36 -7.89 -8.66 15.62
CA LEU A 36 -7.79 -10.12 15.48
C LEU A 36 -6.38 -10.57 15.08
N LEU A 37 -5.79 -9.88 14.09
CA LEU A 37 -4.48 -10.26 13.55
C LEU A 37 -3.33 -9.52 14.23
N GLY A 38 -3.60 -8.42 14.95
CA GLY A 38 -2.57 -7.58 15.55
C GLY A 38 -1.80 -6.69 14.56
N TYR A 39 -2.08 -6.79 13.25
CA TYR A 39 -1.39 -6.03 12.21
C TYR A 39 -2.06 -4.70 11.88
N TYR A 40 -1.25 -3.74 11.43
CA TYR A 40 -1.73 -2.57 10.71
C TYR A 40 -1.89 -2.91 9.24
N HIS A 41 -2.95 -2.39 8.61
CA HIS A 41 -3.22 -2.64 7.20
C HIS A 41 -3.84 -1.43 6.50
N SER A 42 -3.67 -1.39 5.18
CA SER A 42 -4.35 -0.47 4.27
C SER A 42 -4.44 -1.11 2.90
N SER A 43 -5.26 -0.54 2.02
CA SER A 43 -5.36 -0.99 0.63
C SER A 43 -5.48 0.21 -0.30
N ALA A 44 -4.97 0.05 -1.53
CA ALA A 44 -5.18 1.00 -2.60
C ALA A 44 -5.53 0.26 -3.89
N ILE A 45 -6.45 0.83 -4.64
CA ILE A 45 -6.72 0.44 -6.02
C ILE A 45 -5.79 1.28 -6.88
N VAL A 46 -5.02 0.63 -7.76
CA VAL A 46 -4.08 1.27 -8.67
C VAL A 46 -4.31 0.76 -10.08
N ILE A 47 -3.93 1.55 -11.07
CA ILE A 47 -3.90 1.11 -12.46
C ILE A 47 -2.45 0.78 -12.83
N TYR A 48 -2.23 -0.40 -13.38
CA TYR A 48 -0.95 -0.83 -13.92
C TYR A 48 -1.14 -1.31 -15.35
N LYS A 49 -0.52 -0.62 -16.30
CA LYS A 49 -0.64 -0.93 -17.74
C LYS A 49 -2.11 -1.04 -18.22
N GLY A 50 -2.97 -0.16 -17.71
CA GLY A 50 -4.42 -0.17 -18.04
C GLY A 50 -5.25 -1.20 -17.29
N ILE A 51 -4.65 -2.00 -16.41
CA ILE A 51 -5.35 -3.00 -15.59
C ILE A 51 -5.50 -2.45 -14.17
N GLU A 52 -6.70 -2.53 -13.63
CA GLU A 52 -6.98 -2.20 -12.23
C GLU A 52 -6.49 -3.33 -11.31
N ILE A 53 -5.61 -3.00 -10.37
CA ILE A 53 -5.03 -3.92 -9.41
C ILE A 53 -5.24 -3.36 -8.01
N LYS A 54 -5.60 -4.21 -7.07
CA LYS A 54 -5.71 -3.84 -5.66
C LYS A 54 -4.47 -4.27 -4.89
N PHE A 55 -3.73 -3.31 -4.36
CA PHE A 55 -2.67 -3.60 -3.40
C PHE A 55 -3.21 -3.71 -1.98
N PHE A 56 -2.74 -4.74 -1.27
CA PHE A 56 -2.95 -4.88 0.15
C PHE A 56 -1.63 -4.70 0.89
N PHE A 57 -1.60 -3.71 1.79
CA PHE A 57 -0.45 -3.39 2.61
C PHE A 57 -0.70 -3.88 4.02
N ASN A 58 0.26 -4.60 4.62
CA ASN A 58 0.25 -4.88 6.05
C ASN A 58 1.60 -4.56 6.69
N LYS A 59 1.62 -4.32 8.01
CA LYS A 59 2.85 -4.19 8.80
C LYS A 59 2.58 -4.52 10.26
N ALA A 60 3.57 -5.07 10.95
CA ALA A 60 3.43 -5.50 12.35
C ALA A 60 3.33 -4.32 13.34
N SER A 61 3.92 -3.16 13.01
CA SER A 61 3.94 -1.99 13.89
C SER A 61 3.67 -0.69 13.12
N LYS A 62 3.25 0.40 13.80
CA LYS A 62 2.99 1.69 13.14
C LYS A 62 4.20 2.23 12.36
N ARG A 63 5.43 1.91 12.78
CA ARG A 63 6.67 2.37 12.15
C ARG A 63 7.42 1.28 11.36
N GLY A 64 6.89 0.07 11.32
CA GLY A 64 7.52 -1.08 10.65
C GLY A 64 7.46 -1.04 9.13
N THR A 65 8.16 -1.99 8.50
CA THR A 65 8.15 -2.21 7.06
C THR A 65 6.82 -2.82 6.60
N TYR A 66 6.42 -2.47 5.38
CA TYR A 66 5.22 -3.03 4.76
C TYR A 66 5.53 -4.35 4.07
N ASN A 67 4.65 -5.34 4.26
CA ASN A 67 4.50 -6.43 3.30
C ASN A 67 3.35 -6.10 2.37
N ILE A 68 3.56 -6.37 1.07
CA ILE A 68 2.62 -6.05 0.01
C ILE A 68 2.19 -7.36 -0.65
N TYR A 69 0.88 -7.48 -0.84
CA TYR A 69 0.19 -8.57 -1.51
C TYR A 69 -0.61 -8.03 -2.68
#